data_AF-A0A366DLE7-F1
#
_entry.id   AF-A0A366DLE7-F1
#
_cell.length_a   1.000
_cell.length_b   1.000
_cell.length_c   1.000
_cell.angle_alpha   90.00
_cell.angle_beta   90.00
_cell.angle_gamma   90.00
#
_symmetry.space_group_name_H-M   'P 1'
#
loop_
_entity.id
_entity.type
_entity.pdbx_description
1 polymer ?
#
loop_
_entity_poly.entity_id
_entity_poly.type
_entity_poly.pdbx_seq_one_letter_code
_entity_poly.pdbx_strand_id
1 'polypeptide(L)'
;MTAGKVAVLFPGQGAYYQGALTNVLESFPEVRAVLEEIDAVSEKMLNERVSDNLTNGKARPLDELLADAPDLLQLAIYGISVAAFGALRGQGLRPEVLIGHSFGEIAALVSAGAFTAGEGAEIVCHRTAALRAAGVPDGGMAALSADAATARRILDLVGDADTVIAVENHAGQTVVSGGAAAVAKAGAVAAALGLAARPVKSPYPFHSPLLADAVSEFGARIRHLTGKPLELPVFSPILSRRYTDADDLTAALAGHLVQPVRFADAVRAVHAEGVTVFVESGALDALTTIARRVVGDTGLTAVPSLSPMSGIGAAITGLAEAGVLAPAEVDDVLHRVFAPDLDVVTFQRAWRANGARIIDLIRRELVDVAGTTAAGAVPLVGAAASPSFASPAIVPAPPVSALAAVAPVTGGGVTAGDANGRPTAVSGAAADGSASAVSAAPAAETAPAAAGSTPSRSQLLRELTSFYADALEYPSEVFDEDTDLEAELGVDSVKQTELLGRVGAQYGLPPRPADFKVGDHNTLGRIADLIIAA
;
A
#
# COMPACT_ATOMS: atom_id res chain seq x y z
N MET A 1 -23.33 -26.01 4.03
CA MET A 1 -23.65 -24.59 4.24
C MET A 1 -23.57 -23.93 2.88
N THR A 2 -24.57 -23.13 2.50
CA THR A 2 -24.49 -22.32 1.27
C THR A 2 -23.39 -21.28 1.47
N ALA A 3 -22.52 -21.09 0.47
CA ALA A 3 -21.49 -20.05 0.51
C ALA A 3 -22.15 -18.69 0.75
N GLY A 4 -21.57 -17.90 1.66
CA GLY A 4 -22.02 -16.54 1.93
C GLY A 4 -21.78 -15.64 0.72
N LYS A 5 -22.64 -14.63 0.52
CA LYS A 5 -22.36 -13.59 -0.49
C LYS A 5 -21.09 -12.84 -0.09
N VAL A 6 -20.34 -12.42 -1.09
CA VAL A 6 -19.00 -11.86 -1.03
C VAL A 6 -19.01 -10.40 -1.44
N ALA A 7 -18.43 -9.55 -0.61
CA ALA A 7 -18.00 -8.21 -0.99
C ALA A 7 -16.48 -8.15 -1.10
N VAL A 8 -15.97 -7.49 -2.13
CA VAL A 8 -14.54 -7.14 -2.21
C VAL A 8 -14.36 -5.68 -1.85
N LEU A 9 -13.44 -5.43 -0.91
CA LEU A 9 -13.10 -4.14 -0.34
C LEU A 9 -11.78 -3.66 -0.95
N PHE A 10 -11.74 -2.45 -1.47
CA PHE A 10 -10.54 -1.84 -2.04
C PHE A 10 -10.05 -0.73 -1.10
N PRO A 11 -8.86 -0.87 -0.48
CA PRO A 11 -8.35 0.08 0.49
C PRO A 11 -7.90 1.39 -0.16
N GLY A 12 -7.89 2.44 0.66
CA GLY A 12 -7.41 3.77 0.28
C GLY A 12 -5.94 4.00 0.62
N GLN A 13 -5.61 5.28 0.88
CA GLN A 13 -4.27 5.72 1.25
C GLN A 13 -3.70 4.95 2.45
N GLY A 14 -2.41 4.61 2.40
CA GLY A 14 -1.69 3.92 3.48
C GLY A 14 -1.61 2.40 3.33
N ALA A 15 -2.34 1.80 2.38
CA ALA A 15 -2.30 0.36 2.12
C ALA A 15 -1.12 -0.06 1.22
N TYR A 16 0.10 0.18 1.70
CA TYR A 16 1.34 -0.13 0.99
C TYR A 16 2.36 -0.80 1.93
N TYR A 17 3.07 -1.81 1.41
CA TYR A 17 4.33 -2.26 1.97
C TYR A 17 5.28 -2.69 0.83
N GLN A 18 6.59 -2.64 1.10
CA GLN A 18 7.63 -2.93 0.10
C GLN A 18 7.55 -4.37 -0.39
N GLY A 19 7.60 -4.56 -1.72
CA GLY A 19 7.62 -5.89 -2.32
C GLY A 19 6.31 -6.66 -2.21
N ALA A 20 5.18 -5.96 -2.03
CA ALA A 20 3.86 -6.59 -1.83
C ALA A 20 3.46 -7.60 -2.93
N LEU A 21 3.97 -7.43 -4.15
CA LEU A 21 3.68 -8.31 -5.29
C LEU A 21 4.85 -9.23 -5.67
N THR A 22 5.98 -9.20 -4.96
CA THR A 22 7.18 -9.99 -5.29
C THR A 22 6.84 -11.47 -5.49
N ASN A 23 6.17 -12.08 -4.52
CA ASN A 23 5.88 -13.52 -4.54
C ASN A 23 4.61 -13.87 -5.34
N VAL A 24 3.99 -12.87 -5.99
CA VAL A 24 2.71 -13.00 -6.70
C VAL A 24 2.92 -12.84 -8.20
N LEU A 25 3.85 -11.97 -8.61
CA LEU A 25 4.07 -11.61 -10.01
C LEU A 25 4.35 -12.81 -10.94
N GLU A 26 5.10 -13.80 -10.46
CA GLU A 26 5.46 -14.98 -11.27
C GLU A 26 4.35 -16.03 -11.31
N SER A 27 3.48 -16.07 -10.29
CA SER A 27 2.46 -17.12 -10.15
C SER A 27 1.13 -16.76 -10.82
N PHE A 28 0.88 -15.48 -11.10
CA PHE A 28 -0.39 -14.98 -11.61
C PHE A 28 -0.18 -14.08 -12.84
N PRO A 29 -0.44 -14.57 -14.05
CA PRO A 29 -0.30 -13.78 -15.28
C PRO A 29 -1.11 -12.48 -15.28
N GLU A 30 -2.27 -12.46 -14.61
CA GLU A 30 -3.13 -11.30 -14.47
C GLU A 30 -2.42 -10.13 -13.76
N VAL A 31 -1.56 -10.45 -12.77
CA VAL A 31 -0.78 -9.44 -12.05
C VAL A 31 0.21 -8.77 -12.99
N ARG A 32 0.89 -9.55 -13.84
CA ARG A 32 1.82 -9.00 -14.84
C ARG A 32 1.11 -8.07 -15.81
N ALA A 33 -0.03 -8.50 -16.37
CA ALA A 33 -0.79 -7.69 -17.33
C ALA A 33 -1.23 -6.34 -16.72
N VAL A 34 -1.72 -6.36 -15.48
CA VAL A 34 -2.09 -5.13 -14.76
C VAL A 34 -0.90 -4.20 -14.57
N LEU A 35 0.26 -4.74 -14.15
CA LEU A 35 1.45 -3.91 -13.95
C LEU A 35 2.00 -3.34 -15.26
N GLU A 36 1.93 -4.09 -16.37
CA GLU A 36 2.38 -3.60 -17.69
C GLU A 36 1.54 -2.40 -18.16
N GLU A 37 0.23 -2.43 -17.98
CA GLU A 37 -0.63 -1.29 -18.30
C GLU A 37 -0.35 -0.06 -17.41
N ILE A 38 -0.16 -0.29 -16.11
CA ILE A 38 0.12 0.79 -15.15
C ILE A 38 1.49 1.41 -15.41
N ASP A 39 2.52 0.59 -15.64
CA ASP A 39 3.87 1.06 -15.92
C ASP A 39 3.93 1.88 -17.21
N ALA A 40 3.21 1.48 -18.26
CA ALA A 40 3.16 2.26 -19.50
C ALA A 40 2.66 3.69 -19.28
N VAL A 41 1.73 3.88 -18.33
CA VAL A 41 1.22 5.20 -17.95
C VAL A 41 2.19 5.92 -17.02
N SER A 42 2.72 5.24 -16.00
CA SER A 42 3.61 5.87 -15.03
C SER A 42 4.95 6.28 -15.67
N GLU A 43 5.49 5.49 -16.59
CA GLU A 43 6.69 5.87 -17.36
C GLU A 43 6.43 7.12 -18.20
N LYS A 44 5.27 7.20 -18.85
CA LYS A 44 4.89 8.35 -19.66
C LYS A 44 4.66 9.62 -18.83
N MET A 45 4.00 9.51 -17.68
CA MET A 45 3.53 10.66 -16.91
C MET A 45 4.49 11.08 -15.79
N LEU A 46 5.22 10.12 -15.21
CA LEU A 46 6.09 10.31 -14.05
C LEU A 46 7.56 9.96 -14.34
N ASN A 47 7.87 9.41 -15.52
CA ASN A 47 9.22 8.95 -15.88
C ASN A 47 9.78 7.87 -14.92
N GLU A 48 8.89 7.09 -14.30
CA GLU A 48 9.22 6.01 -13.37
C GLU A 48 8.25 4.84 -13.52
N ARG A 49 8.71 3.62 -13.23
CA ARG A 49 7.88 2.41 -13.19
C ARG A 49 7.33 2.19 -11.79
N VAL A 50 6.03 1.88 -11.71
CA VAL A 50 5.39 1.51 -10.46
C VAL A 50 5.86 0.12 -10.01
N SER A 51 6.08 -0.81 -10.95
CA SER A 51 6.54 -2.16 -10.65
C SER A 51 7.83 -2.21 -9.83
N ASP A 52 8.73 -1.25 -10.03
CA ASP A 52 10.01 -1.15 -9.31
C ASP A 52 9.79 -0.93 -7.79
N ASN A 53 8.61 -0.44 -7.39
CA ASN A 53 8.22 -0.24 -5.99
C ASN A 53 7.29 -1.33 -5.44
N LEU A 54 6.85 -2.26 -6.29
CA LEU A 54 5.96 -3.37 -5.93
C LEU A 54 6.65 -4.74 -5.91
N THR A 55 7.88 -4.79 -6.42
CA THR A 55 8.71 -6.00 -6.52
C THR A 55 10.11 -5.76 -5.92
N ASN A 56 10.79 -6.82 -5.52
CA ASN A 56 12.06 -6.71 -4.77
C ASN A 56 13.19 -6.03 -5.56
N GLY A 57 14.17 -5.50 -4.82
CA GLY A 57 15.45 -5.01 -5.34
C GLY A 57 15.57 -3.48 -5.51
N LYS A 58 14.43 -2.78 -5.67
CA LYS A 58 14.38 -1.31 -5.81
C LYS A 58 13.25 -0.64 -5.03
N ALA A 59 12.44 -1.40 -4.28
CA ALA A 59 11.26 -0.86 -3.65
C ALA A 59 11.59 0.11 -2.51
N ARG A 60 11.07 1.33 -2.61
CA ARG A 60 11.26 2.37 -1.60
C ARG A 60 10.33 2.20 -0.40
N PRO A 61 10.77 2.56 0.81
CA PRO A 61 9.91 2.53 2.00
C PRO A 61 8.71 3.47 1.86
N LEU A 62 7.66 3.21 2.64
CA LEU A 62 6.44 4.03 2.67
C LEU A 62 6.75 5.51 2.93
N ASP A 63 7.58 5.81 3.92
CA ASP A 63 7.86 7.20 4.32
C ASP A 63 8.66 7.96 3.25
N GLU A 64 9.55 7.29 2.51
CA GLU A 64 10.27 7.88 1.37
C GLU A 64 9.30 8.19 0.21
N LEU A 65 8.46 7.22 -0.17
CA LEU A 65 7.45 7.44 -1.21
C LEU A 65 6.44 8.51 -0.82
N LEU A 66 6.02 8.57 0.45
CA LEU A 66 5.08 9.57 0.93
C LEU A 66 5.67 10.98 0.85
N ALA A 67 6.95 11.14 1.16
CA ALA A 67 7.65 12.42 1.12
C ALA A 67 8.01 12.86 -0.31
N ASP A 68 8.61 11.96 -1.08
CA ASP A 68 9.31 12.34 -2.32
C ASP A 68 8.50 12.01 -3.59
N ALA A 69 7.62 11.00 -3.53
CA ALA A 69 6.89 10.50 -4.71
C ALA A 69 5.44 10.06 -4.38
N PRO A 70 4.59 10.95 -3.83
CA PRO A 70 3.23 10.60 -3.39
C PRO A 70 2.34 10.11 -4.54
N ASP A 71 2.64 10.53 -5.78
CA ASP A 71 1.96 10.06 -6.99
C ASP A 71 2.23 8.57 -7.22
N LEU A 72 3.49 8.18 -7.08
CA LEU A 72 3.92 6.79 -7.24
C LEU A 72 3.43 5.91 -6.10
N LEU A 73 3.36 6.45 -4.87
CA LEU A 73 2.73 5.74 -3.75
C LEU A 73 1.26 5.41 -4.04
N GLN A 74 0.49 6.39 -4.53
CA GLN A 74 -0.93 6.16 -4.87
C GLN A 74 -1.08 5.14 -6.01
N LEU A 75 -0.24 5.22 -7.05
CA LEU A 75 -0.22 4.22 -8.11
C LEU A 75 0.18 2.83 -7.60
N ALA A 76 1.11 2.74 -6.66
CA ALA A 76 1.51 1.48 -6.04
C ALA A 76 0.34 0.85 -5.27
N ILE A 77 -0.36 1.63 -4.44
CA ILE A 77 -1.56 1.17 -3.70
C ILE A 77 -2.65 0.71 -4.67
N TYR A 78 -2.93 1.52 -5.70
CA TYR A 78 -3.89 1.20 -6.76
C TYR A 78 -3.51 -0.10 -7.49
N GLY A 79 -2.26 -0.21 -7.93
CA GLY A 79 -1.74 -1.37 -8.66
C GLY A 79 -1.80 -2.65 -7.85
N ILE A 80 -1.44 -2.63 -6.57
CA ILE A 80 -1.59 -3.78 -5.67
C ILE A 80 -3.05 -4.21 -5.61
N SER A 81 -3.97 -3.26 -5.44
CA SER A 81 -5.39 -3.55 -5.25
C SER A 81 -6.03 -4.17 -6.49
N VAL A 82 -5.74 -3.63 -7.68
CA VAL A 82 -6.24 -4.17 -8.97
C VAL A 82 -5.59 -5.52 -9.31
N ALA A 83 -4.28 -5.65 -9.07
CA ALA A 83 -3.55 -6.90 -9.34
C ALA A 83 -4.00 -8.05 -8.42
N ALA A 84 -4.15 -7.81 -7.12
CA ALA A 84 -4.65 -8.80 -6.18
C ALA A 84 -6.07 -9.26 -6.54
N PHE A 85 -6.93 -8.33 -6.98
CA PHE A 85 -8.27 -8.66 -7.44
C PHE A 85 -8.23 -9.54 -8.69
N GLY A 86 -7.43 -9.17 -9.68
CA GLY A 86 -7.24 -9.95 -10.91
C GLY A 86 -6.80 -11.39 -10.62
N ALA A 87 -5.82 -11.57 -9.74
CA ALA A 87 -5.37 -12.89 -9.32
C ALA A 87 -6.49 -13.71 -8.64
N LEU A 88 -7.23 -13.13 -7.68
CA LEU A 88 -8.34 -13.83 -7.02
C LEU A 88 -9.49 -14.16 -7.99
N ARG A 89 -9.79 -13.26 -8.94
CA ARG A 89 -10.78 -13.49 -10.03
C ARG A 89 -10.38 -14.65 -10.93
N GLY A 90 -9.10 -14.74 -11.28
CA GLY A 90 -8.51 -15.85 -12.04
C GLY A 90 -8.65 -17.20 -11.33
N GLN A 91 -8.60 -17.20 -9.99
CA GLN A 91 -8.87 -18.38 -9.17
C GLN A 91 -10.37 -18.72 -9.00
N GLY A 92 -11.26 -17.95 -9.62
CA GLY A 92 -12.69 -18.22 -9.60
C GLY A 92 -13.51 -17.35 -8.64
N LEU A 93 -12.93 -16.32 -8.01
CA LEU A 93 -13.70 -15.40 -7.15
C LEU A 93 -14.83 -14.74 -7.95
N ARG A 94 -16.06 -14.76 -7.42
CA ARG A 94 -17.24 -14.12 -8.04
C ARG A 94 -17.94 -13.27 -6.97
N PRO A 95 -17.57 -11.99 -6.79
CA PRO A 95 -18.20 -11.15 -5.78
C PRO A 95 -19.54 -10.61 -6.23
N GLU A 96 -20.46 -10.44 -5.28
CA GLU A 96 -21.77 -9.81 -5.49
C GLU A 96 -21.67 -8.29 -5.53
N VAL A 97 -20.64 -7.71 -4.89
CA VAL A 97 -20.45 -6.26 -4.84
C VAL A 97 -19.00 -5.89 -4.56
N LEU A 98 -18.54 -4.80 -5.17
CA LEU A 98 -17.26 -4.15 -4.87
C LEU A 98 -17.51 -2.87 -4.06
N ILE A 99 -16.62 -2.57 -3.12
CA ILE A 99 -16.67 -1.35 -2.30
C ILE A 99 -15.28 -0.74 -2.24
N GLY A 100 -15.14 0.51 -2.67
CA GLY A 100 -13.89 1.25 -2.50
C GLY A 100 -13.94 2.17 -1.29
N HIS A 101 -12.88 2.17 -0.48
CA HIS A 101 -12.73 3.14 0.60
C HIS A 101 -11.97 4.37 0.08
N SER A 102 -12.65 5.51 -0.02
CA SER A 102 -12.01 6.77 -0.45
C SER A 102 -11.33 6.58 -1.83
N PHE A 103 -10.01 6.79 -1.90
CA PHE A 103 -9.16 6.53 -3.06
C PHE A 103 -9.37 5.14 -3.70
N GLY A 104 -9.67 4.11 -2.89
CA GLY A 104 -9.92 2.75 -3.36
C GLY A 104 -11.13 2.62 -4.31
N GLU A 105 -12.02 3.61 -4.41
CA GLU A 105 -13.13 3.59 -5.38
C GLU A 105 -12.66 3.60 -6.83
N ILE A 106 -11.48 4.17 -7.12
CA ILE A 106 -10.88 4.09 -8.45
C ILE A 106 -10.57 2.63 -8.79
N ALA A 107 -9.92 1.90 -7.88
CA ALA A 107 -9.60 0.49 -8.05
C ALA A 107 -10.87 -0.38 -8.17
N ALA A 108 -11.92 -0.06 -7.41
CA ALA A 108 -13.19 -0.76 -7.47
C ALA A 108 -13.89 -0.58 -8.83
N LEU A 109 -13.93 0.65 -9.38
CA LEU A 109 -14.53 0.92 -10.69
C LEU A 109 -13.75 0.26 -11.83
N VAL A 110 -12.42 0.31 -11.80
CA VAL A 110 -11.55 -0.41 -12.75
C VAL A 110 -11.81 -1.92 -12.66
N SER A 111 -11.86 -2.47 -11.45
CA SER A 111 -12.11 -3.90 -11.21
C SER A 111 -13.52 -4.34 -11.60
N ALA A 112 -14.48 -3.40 -11.68
CA ALA A 112 -15.82 -3.63 -12.21
C ALA A 112 -15.91 -3.47 -13.74
N GLY A 113 -14.80 -3.19 -14.42
CA GLY A 113 -14.75 -3.07 -15.88
C GLY A 113 -15.04 -1.67 -16.43
N ALA A 114 -15.24 -0.66 -15.57
CA ALA A 114 -15.53 0.71 -16.01
C ALA A 114 -14.38 1.31 -16.83
N PHE A 115 -13.15 0.97 -16.47
CA PHE A 115 -11.91 1.49 -17.03
C PHE A 115 -10.89 0.36 -17.12
N THR A 116 -9.90 0.45 -18.02
CA THR A 116 -8.74 -0.46 -17.99
C THR A 116 -7.81 -0.13 -16.82
N ALA A 117 -6.84 -1.01 -16.54
CA ALA A 117 -5.86 -0.76 -15.49
C ALA A 117 -5.01 0.49 -15.79
N GLY A 118 -4.66 0.70 -17.07
CA GLY A 118 -3.97 1.90 -17.54
C GLY A 118 -4.82 3.18 -17.42
N GLU A 119 -6.10 3.13 -17.81
CA GLU A 119 -7.00 4.29 -17.66
C GLU A 119 -7.17 4.68 -16.18
N GLY A 120 -7.29 3.71 -15.28
CA GLY A 120 -7.30 3.98 -13.85
C GLY A 120 -5.99 4.58 -13.34
N ALA A 121 -4.83 4.15 -13.85
CA ALA A 121 -3.55 4.80 -13.54
C ALA A 121 -3.51 6.25 -14.04
N GLU A 122 -4.06 6.53 -15.21
CA GLU A 122 -4.17 7.89 -15.74
C GLU A 122 -5.06 8.77 -14.84
N ILE A 123 -6.17 8.24 -14.34
CA ILE A 123 -7.02 8.91 -13.34
C ILE A 123 -6.22 9.26 -12.08
N VAL A 124 -5.44 8.33 -11.54
CA VAL A 124 -4.62 8.56 -10.34
C VAL A 124 -3.57 9.66 -10.60
N CYS A 125 -2.86 9.63 -11.73
CA CYS A 125 -1.90 10.67 -12.09
C CYS A 125 -2.54 12.05 -12.25
N HIS A 126 -3.69 12.14 -12.92
CA HIS A 126 -4.38 13.42 -13.09
C HIS A 126 -4.96 13.95 -11.78
N ARG A 127 -5.40 13.06 -10.87
CA ARG A 127 -5.85 13.42 -9.54
C ARG A 127 -4.77 14.14 -8.76
N THR A 128 -3.56 13.59 -8.72
CA THR A 128 -2.47 14.21 -7.96
C THR A 128 -1.93 15.47 -8.64
N ALA A 129 -1.89 15.49 -9.98
CA ALA A 129 -1.55 16.69 -10.73
C ALA A 129 -2.54 17.84 -10.47
N ALA A 130 -3.85 17.55 -10.40
CA ALA A 130 -4.87 18.54 -10.07
C ALA A 130 -4.72 19.09 -8.65
N LEU A 131 -4.47 18.23 -7.66
CA LEU A 131 -4.22 18.65 -6.28
C LEU A 131 -3.00 19.57 -6.17
N ARG A 132 -1.91 19.24 -6.87
CA ARG A 132 -0.70 20.07 -6.92
C ARG A 132 -0.97 21.42 -7.60
N ALA A 133 -1.73 21.42 -8.68
CA ALA A 133 -2.04 22.63 -9.44
C ALA A 133 -3.01 23.58 -8.70
N ALA A 134 -3.91 23.03 -7.88
CA ALA A 134 -4.90 23.80 -7.14
C ALA A 134 -4.32 24.65 -5.99
N GLY A 135 -3.05 24.44 -5.60
CA GLY A 135 -2.43 25.21 -4.52
C GLY A 135 -3.15 25.04 -3.19
N VAL A 136 -3.50 23.79 -2.85
CA VAL A 136 -4.29 23.42 -1.67
C VAL A 136 -3.70 24.07 -0.40
N PRO A 137 -4.53 24.75 0.42
CA PRO A 137 -4.08 25.33 1.69
C PRO A 137 -3.48 24.29 2.64
N ASP A 138 -2.63 24.74 3.56
CA ASP A 138 -2.06 23.86 4.59
C ASP A 138 -3.19 23.22 5.43
N GLY A 139 -3.17 21.90 5.47
CA GLY A 139 -4.30 21.09 5.91
C GLY A 139 -3.88 19.68 6.26
N GLY A 140 -4.73 18.99 7.00
CA GLY A 140 -4.44 17.64 7.43
C GLY A 140 -5.69 16.87 7.82
N MET A 141 -5.46 15.67 8.34
CA MET A 141 -6.52 14.76 8.77
C MET A 141 -6.13 14.12 10.10
N ALA A 142 -7.11 13.85 10.96
CA ALA A 142 -6.91 13.13 12.22
C ALA A 142 -8.02 12.11 12.46
N ALA A 143 -7.63 10.90 12.82
CA ALA A 143 -8.55 9.86 13.29
C ALA A 143 -8.89 10.13 14.75
N LEU A 144 -10.18 10.27 15.05
CA LEU A 144 -10.72 10.41 16.40
C LEU A 144 -11.37 9.09 16.81
N SER A 145 -11.09 8.64 18.03
CA SER A 145 -11.79 7.50 18.65
C SER A 145 -13.17 7.92 19.14
N ALA A 146 -14.03 8.30 18.21
CA ALA A 146 -15.33 8.91 18.44
C ALA A 146 -16.33 8.54 17.34
N ASP A 147 -17.61 8.44 17.70
CA ASP A 147 -18.71 8.36 16.74
C ASP A 147 -18.93 9.72 16.03
N ALA A 148 -19.72 9.72 14.96
CA ALA A 148 -20.00 10.93 14.17
C ALA A 148 -20.68 12.04 14.98
N ALA A 149 -21.54 11.68 15.94
CA ALA A 149 -22.23 12.65 16.79
C ALA A 149 -21.26 13.36 17.74
N THR A 150 -20.32 12.63 18.34
CA THR A 150 -19.27 13.17 19.22
C THR A 150 -18.26 13.98 18.41
N ALA A 151 -17.81 13.47 17.27
CA ALA A 151 -16.94 14.22 16.36
C ALA A 151 -17.58 15.55 15.94
N ARG A 152 -18.88 15.56 15.62
CA ARG A 152 -19.60 16.82 15.30
C ARG A 152 -19.53 17.83 16.44
N ARG A 153 -19.82 17.39 17.68
CA ARG A 153 -19.72 18.26 18.87
C ARG A 153 -18.30 18.80 19.07
N ILE A 154 -17.27 18.00 18.80
CA ILE A 154 -15.86 18.45 18.84
C ILE A 154 -15.63 19.54 17.81
N LEU A 155 -16.09 19.36 16.57
CA LEU A 155 -15.94 20.36 15.51
C LEU A 155 -16.72 21.66 15.81
N ASP A 156 -17.90 21.57 16.41
CA ASP A 156 -18.67 22.74 16.84
C ASP A 156 -17.90 23.56 17.90
N LEU A 157 -17.15 22.90 18.80
CA LEU A 157 -16.27 23.56 19.77
C LEU A 157 -15.00 24.16 19.14
N VAL A 158 -14.51 23.54 18.06
CA VAL A 158 -13.40 24.10 17.26
C VAL A 158 -13.86 25.40 16.59
N GLY A 159 -15.08 25.43 16.07
CA GLY A 159 -15.71 26.62 15.49
C GLY A 159 -15.13 27.02 14.13
N ASP A 160 -14.59 26.06 13.38
CA ASP A 160 -14.02 26.24 12.05
C ASP A 160 -14.95 25.67 10.98
N ALA A 161 -15.32 26.47 9.99
CA ALA A 161 -16.34 26.11 9.00
C ALA A 161 -15.85 25.09 7.95
N ASP A 162 -14.54 25.01 7.73
CA ASP A 162 -13.93 24.19 6.68
C ASP A 162 -13.43 22.84 7.23
N THR A 163 -13.48 22.65 8.55
CA THR A 163 -13.16 21.38 9.20
C THR A 163 -14.40 20.49 9.29
N VAL A 164 -14.31 19.32 8.70
CA VAL A 164 -15.44 18.40 8.51
C VAL A 164 -15.10 16.99 8.97
N ILE A 165 -16.15 16.16 9.16
CA ILE A 165 -16.00 14.71 9.27
C ILE A 165 -15.81 14.17 7.85
N ALA A 166 -14.60 13.75 7.53
CA ALA A 166 -14.20 13.20 6.25
C ALA A 166 -14.58 11.73 6.09
N VAL A 167 -14.47 10.94 7.16
CA VAL A 167 -14.70 9.49 7.11
C VAL A 167 -15.42 9.00 8.36
N GLU A 168 -16.42 8.14 8.16
CA GLU A 168 -17.11 7.38 9.21
C GLU A 168 -16.78 5.88 9.04
N ASN A 169 -15.76 5.39 9.75
CA ASN A 169 -15.25 4.02 9.59
C ASN A 169 -16.06 2.99 10.37
N HIS A 170 -16.35 3.26 11.64
CA HIS A 170 -17.23 2.45 12.47
C HIS A 170 -17.73 3.29 13.66
N ALA A 171 -18.63 2.73 14.49
CA ALA A 171 -19.28 3.45 15.60
C ALA A 171 -18.33 4.02 16.68
N GLY A 172 -17.04 3.72 16.62
CA GLY A 172 -16.03 4.22 17.56
C GLY A 172 -14.85 4.92 16.89
N GLN A 173 -14.91 5.18 15.57
CA GLN A 173 -13.84 5.87 14.87
C GLN A 173 -14.36 6.69 13.69
N THR A 174 -13.97 7.95 13.68
CA THR A 174 -14.18 8.91 12.59
C THR A 174 -12.85 9.55 12.21
N VAL A 175 -12.77 10.12 11.01
CA VAL A 175 -11.63 10.95 10.58
C VAL A 175 -12.13 12.34 10.29
N VAL A 176 -11.51 13.34 10.92
CA VAL A 176 -11.75 14.76 10.63
C VAL A 176 -10.70 15.29 9.67
N SER A 177 -11.08 16.26 8.84
CA SER A 177 -10.25 16.85 7.78
C SER A 177 -10.52 18.34 7.67
N GLY A 178 -9.47 19.14 7.49
CA GLY A 178 -9.56 20.59 7.43
C GLY A 178 -8.19 21.25 7.53
N GLY A 179 -8.17 22.54 7.88
CA GLY A 179 -6.92 23.29 8.06
C GLY A 179 -6.09 22.72 9.21
N ALA A 180 -4.76 22.73 9.08
CA ALA A 180 -3.85 22.04 10.00
C ALA A 180 -4.06 22.48 11.47
N ALA A 181 -4.23 23.77 11.71
CA ALA A 181 -4.50 24.32 13.05
C ALA A 181 -5.85 23.88 13.62
N ALA A 182 -6.89 23.82 12.79
CA ALA A 182 -8.23 23.42 13.22
C ALA A 182 -8.31 21.92 13.53
N VAL A 183 -7.64 21.08 12.74
CA VAL A 183 -7.49 19.64 12.99
C VAL A 183 -6.69 19.39 14.27
N ALA A 184 -5.59 20.11 14.48
CA ALA A 184 -4.83 20.03 15.73
C ALA A 184 -5.68 20.43 16.95
N LYS A 185 -6.48 21.50 16.82
CA LYS A 185 -7.44 21.92 17.86
C LYS A 185 -8.51 20.86 18.12
N ALA A 186 -9.04 20.21 17.09
CA ALA A 186 -9.98 19.10 17.23
C ALA A 186 -9.35 17.94 18.02
N GLY A 187 -8.09 17.60 17.73
CA GLY A 187 -7.33 16.60 18.48
C GLY A 187 -7.14 16.98 19.95
N ALA A 188 -6.83 18.26 20.24
CA ALA A 188 -6.68 18.74 21.61
C ALA A 188 -8.02 18.71 22.39
N VAL A 189 -9.14 19.07 21.74
CA VAL A 189 -10.48 18.95 22.33
C VAL A 189 -10.84 17.49 22.59
N ALA A 190 -10.54 16.58 21.66
CA ALA A 190 -10.74 15.14 21.85
C ALA A 190 -9.94 14.61 23.04
N ALA A 191 -8.67 14.99 23.16
CA ALA A 191 -7.80 14.60 24.27
C ALA A 191 -8.34 15.12 25.63
N ALA A 192 -8.83 16.35 25.67
CA ALA A 192 -9.46 16.93 26.87
C ALA A 192 -10.75 16.18 27.30
N LEU A 193 -11.40 15.48 26.35
CA LEU A 193 -12.56 14.62 26.60
C LEU A 193 -12.17 13.16 26.88
N GLY A 194 -10.88 12.83 26.96
CA GLY A 194 -10.38 11.47 27.16
C GLY A 194 -10.47 10.57 25.94
N LEU A 195 -10.60 11.15 24.74
CA LEU A 195 -10.68 10.42 23.47
C LEU A 195 -9.33 10.46 22.76
N ALA A 196 -8.88 9.31 22.24
CA ALA A 196 -7.66 9.25 21.45
C ALA A 196 -7.85 9.96 20.10
N ALA A 197 -6.84 10.74 19.70
CA ALA A 197 -6.75 11.39 18.40
C ALA A 197 -5.37 11.10 17.79
N ARG A 198 -5.33 10.63 16.54
CA ARG A 198 -4.09 10.30 15.84
C ARG A 198 -4.03 11.01 14.48
N PRO A 199 -2.96 11.75 14.15
CA PRO A 199 -2.78 12.28 12.80
C PRO A 199 -2.79 11.17 11.76
N VAL A 200 -3.43 11.41 10.62
CA VAL A 200 -3.40 10.50 9.47
C VAL A 200 -2.28 10.96 8.54
N LYS A 201 -1.41 10.02 8.14
CA LYS A 201 -0.35 10.26 7.14
C LYS A 201 -0.98 10.49 5.75
N SER A 202 -1.45 11.71 5.51
CA SER A 202 -2.07 12.15 4.26
C SER A 202 -1.44 13.45 3.79
N PRO A 203 -1.06 13.56 2.49
CA PRO A 203 -0.47 14.79 1.96
C PRO A 203 -1.46 15.94 1.77
N TYR A 204 -2.77 15.66 1.83
CA TYR A 204 -3.82 16.66 1.65
C TYR A 204 -5.00 16.40 2.61
N PRO A 205 -5.79 17.43 2.96
CA PRO A 205 -7.04 17.30 3.71
C PRO A 205 -8.15 16.72 2.81
N PHE A 206 -8.09 15.43 2.50
CA PHE A 206 -9.11 14.78 1.67
C PHE A 206 -10.51 14.85 2.29
N HIS A 207 -11.53 14.84 1.44
CA HIS A 207 -12.95 14.90 1.82
C HIS A 207 -13.28 16.18 2.61
N SER A 208 -12.65 17.29 2.25
CA SER A 208 -12.83 18.62 2.85
C SER A 208 -13.15 19.65 1.78
N PRO A 209 -13.96 20.69 2.10
CA PRO A 209 -14.19 21.85 1.23
C PRO A 209 -12.91 22.53 0.72
N LEU A 210 -11.78 22.39 1.43
CA LEU A 210 -10.48 22.93 1.03
C LEU A 210 -9.96 22.41 -0.31
N LEU A 211 -10.54 21.32 -0.83
CA LEU A 211 -10.19 20.74 -2.13
C LEU A 211 -11.13 21.13 -3.27
N ALA A 212 -12.06 22.08 -3.06
CA ALA A 212 -13.07 22.46 -4.05
C ALA A 212 -12.46 22.87 -5.41
N ASP A 213 -11.37 23.63 -5.41
CA ASP A 213 -10.71 24.07 -6.64
C ASP A 213 -10.08 22.88 -7.41
N ALA A 214 -9.58 21.88 -6.68
CA ALA A 214 -9.04 20.67 -7.27
C ALA A 214 -10.12 19.80 -7.95
N VAL A 215 -11.38 19.88 -7.53
CA VAL A 215 -12.50 19.13 -8.15
C VAL A 215 -12.67 19.52 -9.62
N SER A 216 -12.73 20.83 -9.91
CA SER A 216 -12.92 21.32 -11.28
C SER A 216 -11.73 20.96 -12.17
N GLU A 217 -10.52 21.16 -11.66
CA GLU A 217 -9.28 20.85 -12.40
C GLU A 217 -9.17 19.35 -12.66
N PHE A 218 -9.43 18.51 -11.66
CA PHE A 218 -9.37 17.06 -11.80
C PHE A 218 -10.41 16.57 -12.80
N GLY A 219 -11.67 16.97 -12.67
CA GLY A 219 -12.73 16.59 -13.61
C GLY A 219 -12.41 17.00 -15.05
N ALA A 220 -11.85 18.19 -15.26
CA ALA A 220 -11.43 18.65 -16.59
C ALA A 220 -10.32 17.78 -17.20
N ARG A 221 -9.40 17.27 -16.38
CA ARG A 221 -8.27 16.44 -16.82
C ARG A 221 -8.66 15.02 -17.23
N ILE A 222 -9.72 14.46 -16.63
CA ILE A 222 -10.14 13.07 -16.90
C ILE A 222 -11.39 12.96 -17.76
N ARG A 223 -12.02 14.07 -18.17
CA ARG A 223 -13.26 14.09 -18.96
C ARG A 223 -13.20 13.33 -20.29
N HIS A 224 -12.00 13.07 -20.83
CA HIS A 224 -11.82 12.31 -22.07
C HIS A 224 -11.96 10.80 -21.85
N LEU A 225 -11.83 10.33 -20.61
CA LEU A 225 -12.05 8.94 -20.25
C LEU A 225 -13.55 8.67 -20.23
N THR A 226 -13.98 7.68 -21.00
CA THR A 226 -15.40 7.28 -21.05
C THR A 226 -15.55 5.94 -20.35
N GLY A 227 -16.25 5.95 -19.21
CA GLY A 227 -16.54 4.73 -18.47
C GLY A 227 -17.37 3.75 -19.30
N LYS A 228 -17.04 2.47 -19.21
CA LYS A 228 -17.82 1.37 -19.78
C LYS A 228 -18.91 0.91 -18.78
N PRO A 229 -19.97 0.24 -19.27
CA PRO A 229 -20.96 -0.38 -18.38
C PRO A 229 -20.30 -1.33 -17.37
N LEU A 230 -20.80 -1.30 -16.13
CA LEU A 230 -20.20 -2.09 -15.05
C LEU A 230 -20.54 -3.57 -15.20
N GLU A 231 -19.52 -4.43 -15.17
CA GLU A 231 -19.65 -5.90 -15.17
C GLU A 231 -19.96 -6.44 -13.77
N LEU A 232 -19.59 -5.70 -12.73
CA LEU A 232 -19.82 -6.03 -11.32
C LEU A 232 -20.45 -4.83 -10.60
N PRO A 233 -21.42 -5.04 -9.68
CA PRO A 233 -21.98 -3.95 -8.90
C PRO A 233 -20.92 -3.28 -8.03
N VAL A 234 -20.87 -1.95 -8.05
CA VAL A 234 -20.00 -1.15 -7.16
C VAL A 234 -20.88 -0.32 -6.23
N PHE A 235 -20.76 -0.53 -4.92
CA PHE A 235 -21.40 0.31 -3.91
C PHE A 235 -20.41 1.39 -3.45
N SER A 236 -20.76 2.66 -3.66
CA SER A 236 -19.97 3.80 -3.22
C SER A 236 -20.35 4.20 -1.79
N PRO A 237 -19.41 4.14 -0.82
CA PRO A 237 -19.61 4.73 0.50
C PRO A 237 -19.70 6.26 0.48
N ILE A 238 -19.25 6.91 -0.60
CA ILE A 238 -19.29 8.37 -0.75
C ILE A 238 -20.67 8.80 -1.23
N LEU A 239 -21.18 8.16 -2.28
CA LEU A 239 -22.54 8.42 -2.81
C LEU A 239 -23.65 7.74 -1.99
N SER A 240 -23.27 6.82 -1.10
CA SER A 240 -24.20 6.01 -0.28
C SER A 240 -25.21 5.19 -1.11
N ARG A 241 -24.78 4.76 -2.30
CA ARG A 241 -25.57 3.94 -3.23
C ARG A 241 -24.66 3.19 -4.20
N ARG A 242 -25.26 2.31 -5.00
CA ARG A 242 -24.58 1.72 -6.16
C ARG A 242 -24.41 2.72 -7.28
N TYR A 243 -23.30 2.58 -8.02
CA TYR A 243 -23.16 3.18 -9.33
C TYR A 243 -24.15 2.55 -10.32
N THR A 244 -24.51 3.32 -11.32
CA THR A 244 -25.37 2.94 -12.44
C THR A 244 -24.73 3.40 -13.75
N ASP A 245 -25.09 2.78 -14.86
CA ASP A 245 -24.57 3.17 -16.19
C ASP A 245 -24.98 4.60 -16.62
N ALA A 246 -25.89 5.24 -15.86
CA ALA A 246 -26.29 6.63 -16.08
C ALA A 246 -25.40 7.65 -15.34
N ASP A 247 -24.51 7.20 -14.45
CA ASP A 247 -23.62 8.07 -13.72
C ASP A 247 -22.47 8.58 -14.61
N ASP A 248 -22.18 9.88 -14.50
CA ASP A 248 -20.90 10.40 -15.00
C ASP A 248 -19.80 10.04 -14.00
N LEU A 249 -19.11 8.93 -14.27
CA LEU A 249 -18.06 8.41 -13.40
C LEU A 249 -16.91 9.41 -13.21
N THR A 250 -16.58 10.20 -14.24
CA THR A 250 -15.47 11.17 -14.14
C THR A 250 -15.83 12.34 -13.24
N ALA A 251 -17.07 12.86 -13.36
CA ALA A 251 -17.57 13.89 -12.47
C ALA A 251 -17.75 13.38 -11.03
N ALA A 252 -18.22 12.14 -10.85
CA ALA A 252 -18.33 11.51 -9.53
C ALA A 252 -16.95 11.39 -8.86
N LEU A 253 -15.96 10.80 -9.55
CA LEU A 253 -14.60 10.66 -9.06
C LEU A 253 -13.96 12.01 -8.68
N ALA A 254 -14.25 13.08 -9.44
CA ALA A 254 -13.80 14.41 -9.09
C ALA A 254 -14.45 14.92 -7.79
N GLY A 255 -15.77 14.76 -7.66
CA GLY A 255 -16.55 15.14 -6.48
C GLY A 255 -16.10 14.42 -5.20
N HIS A 256 -15.55 13.22 -5.31
CA HIS A 256 -15.02 12.47 -4.16
C HIS A 256 -13.93 13.20 -3.39
N LEU A 257 -13.26 14.21 -3.95
CA LEU A 257 -12.25 14.97 -3.20
C LEU A 257 -12.84 15.74 -2.02
N VAL A 258 -14.13 16.10 -2.06
CA VAL A 258 -14.77 16.99 -1.07
C VAL A 258 -15.94 16.34 -0.31
N GLN A 259 -16.37 15.15 -0.71
CA GLN A 259 -17.54 14.46 -0.15
C GLN A 259 -17.14 13.45 0.94
N PRO A 260 -17.91 13.28 2.03
CA PRO A 260 -17.54 12.37 3.11
C PRO A 260 -17.68 10.90 2.72
N VAL A 261 -16.86 10.03 3.33
CA VAL A 261 -16.86 8.57 3.14
C VAL A 261 -17.65 7.90 4.28
N ARG A 262 -18.83 7.35 3.98
CA ARG A 262 -19.67 6.63 4.96
C ARG A 262 -19.43 5.11 4.89
N PHE A 263 -18.20 4.68 5.17
CA PHE A 263 -17.81 3.27 5.01
C PHE A 263 -18.59 2.32 5.91
N ALA A 264 -18.84 2.70 7.16
CA ALA A 264 -19.67 1.90 8.07
C ALA A 264 -21.08 1.64 7.53
N ASP A 265 -21.69 2.65 6.89
CA ASP A 265 -23.01 2.53 6.28
C ASP A 265 -22.99 1.58 5.08
N ALA A 266 -21.97 1.68 4.23
CA ALA A 266 -21.80 0.79 3.08
C ALA A 266 -21.68 -0.69 3.51
N VAL A 267 -20.84 -0.98 4.50
CA VAL A 267 -20.69 -2.34 5.04
C VAL A 267 -22.00 -2.86 5.63
N ARG A 268 -22.71 -2.03 6.43
CA ARG A 268 -24.03 -2.41 6.98
C ARG A 268 -25.06 -2.67 5.89
N ALA A 269 -25.08 -1.84 4.84
CA ALA A 269 -26.02 -1.97 3.73
C ALA A 269 -25.83 -3.31 3.00
N VAL A 270 -24.60 -3.65 2.60
CA VAL A 270 -24.37 -4.92 1.87
C VAL A 270 -24.52 -6.14 2.77
N HIS A 271 -24.19 -6.02 4.07
CA HIS A 271 -24.43 -7.10 5.03
C HIS A 271 -25.94 -7.37 5.21
N ALA A 272 -26.77 -6.32 5.26
CA ALA A 272 -28.23 -6.47 5.30
C ALA A 272 -28.81 -7.16 4.04
N GLU A 273 -28.08 -7.14 2.92
CA GLU A 273 -28.41 -7.87 1.70
C GLU A 273 -27.89 -9.33 1.67
N GLY A 274 -27.26 -9.78 2.76
CA GLY A 274 -26.78 -11.15 2.95
C GLY A 274 -25.30 -11.37 2.61
N VAL A 275 -24.51 -10.31 2.45
CA VAL A 275 -23.04 -10.42 2.38
C VAL A 275 -22.50 -10.82 3.74
N THR A 276 -21.77 -11.93 3.80
CA THR A 276 -21.13 -12.43 5.03
C THR A 276 -19.65 -12.72 4.84
N VAL A 277 -19.12 -12.62 3.62
CA VAL A 277 -17.69 -12.74 3.32
C VAL A 277 -17.17 -11.41 2.79
N PHE A 278 -16.13 -10.86 3.43
CA PHE A 278 -15.49 -9.61 3.04
C PHE A 278 -14.03 -9.88 2.70
N VAL A 279 -13.66 -9.57 1.46
CA VAL A 279 -12.29 -9.81 0.95
C VAL A 279 -11.63 -8.47 0.72
N GLU A 280 -10.54 -8.17 1.40
CA GLU A 280 -9.78 -6.94 1.12
C GLU A 280 -8.76 -7.20 0.03
N SER A 281 -8.93 -6.52 -1.10
CA SER A 281 -8.02 -6.59 -2.25
C SER A 281 -6.99 -5.49 -2.14
N GLY A 282 -5.90 -5.77 -1.43
CA GLY A 282 -4.86 -4.81 -1.12
C GLY A 282 -3.71 -5.44 -0.34
N ALA A 283 -2.82 -4.58 0.17
CA ALA A 283 -1.56 -4.98 0.81
C ALA A 283 -1.66 -5.24 2.33
N LEU A 284 -2.79 -4.92 2.96
CA LEU A 284 -2.98 -4.98 4.41
C LEU A 284 -4.39 -5.50 4.74
N ASP A 285 -4.85 -5.29 5.98
CA ASP A 285 -6.09 -5.82 6.54
C ASP A 285 -6.95 -4.76 7.28
N ALA A 286 -6.80 -3.49 6.91
CA ALA A 286 -7.48 -2.38 7.58
C ALA A 286 -9.00 -2.42 7.36
N LEU A 287 -9.45 -2.64 6.11
CA LEU A 287 -10.87 -2.65 5.79
C LEU A 287 -11.60 -3.89 6.30
N THR A 288 -10.94 -5.04 6.28
CA THR A 288 -11.43 -6.28 6.89
C THR A 288 -11.57 -6.14 8.41
N THR A 289 -10.64 -5.44 9.07
CA THR A 289 -10.74 -5.09 10.49
C THR A 289 -11.89 -4.12 10.76
N ILE A 290 -12.10 -3.11 9.91
CA ILE A 290 -13.24 -2.21 10.02
C ILE A 290 -14.56 -2.97 9.81
N ALA A 291 -14.64 -3.87 8.81
CA ALA A 291 -15.83 -4.66 8.55
C ALA A 291 -16.23 -5.53 9.77
N ARG A 292 -15.25 -6.18 10.42
CA ARG A 292 -15.46 -6.88 11.71
C ARG A 292 -16.02 -5.97 12.79
N ARG A 293 -15.48 -4.76 12.95
CA ARG A 293 -15.98 -3.78 13.94
C ARG A 293 -17.40 -3.28 13.64
N VAL A 294 -17.81 -3.27 12.38
CA VAL A 294 -19.13 -2.81 11.95
C VAL A 294 -20.20 -3.88 12.12
N VAL A 295 -19.90 -5.13 11.74
CA VAL A 295 -20.87 -6.24 11.74
C VAL A 295 -20.82 -7.06 13.03
N GLY A 296 -19.63 -7.19 13.64
CA GLY A 296 -19.33 -8.14 14.71
C GLY A 296 -18.61 -9.39 14.20
N ASP A 297 -17.89 -10.08 15.09
CA ASP A 297 -17.07 -11.26 14.73
C ASP A 297 -17.91 -12.53 14.48
N THR A 298 -19.13 -12.59 14.99
CA THR A 298 -20.01 -13.75 14.84
C THR A 298 -20.71 -13.73 13.48
N GLY A 299 -20.34 -14.65 12.59
CA GLY A 299 -21.04 -14.85 11.31
C GLY A 299 -20.47 -14.08 10.12
N LEU A 300 -19.30 -13.46 10.28
CA LEU A 300 -18.56 -12.78 9.22
C LEU A 300 -17.21 -13.46 8.96
N THR A 301 -16.90 -13.72 7.70
CA THR A 301 -15.56 -14.12 7.26
C THR A 301 -14.88 -12.90 6.65
N ALA A 302 -13.69 -12.55 7.12
CA ALA A 302 -12.92 -11.44 6.59
C ALA A 302 -11.51 -11.89 6.19
N VAL A 303 -11.16 -11.71 4.92
CA VAL A 303 -9.96 -12.27 4.28
C VAL A 303 -9.14 -11.15 3.61
N PRO A 304 -7.98 -10.75 4.15
CA PRO A 304 -7.05 -9.89 3.42
C PRO A 304 -6.37 -10.68 2.30
N SER A 305 -6.22 -10.08 1.11
CA SER A 305 -5.56 -10.72 -0.03
C SER A 305 -4.05 -10.83 0.15
N LEU A 306 -3.43 -9.78 0.68
CA LEU A 306 -1.99 -9.71 0.94
C LEU A 306 -1.79 -9.02 2.28
N SER A 307 -0.75 -9.44 2.98
CA SER A 307 -0.22 -8.79 4.17
C SER A 307 1.25 -9.18 4.32
N PRO A 308 2.04 -8.45 5.13
CA PRO A 308 3.42 -8.84 5.42
C PRO A 308 3.56 -10.27 5.98
N MET A 309 2.51 -10.78 6.64
CA MET A 309 2.51 -12.10 7.30
C MET A 309 1.87 -13.21 6.48
N SER A 310 1.15 -12.87 5.41
CA SER A 310 0.31 -13.81 4.68
C SER A 310 0.13 -13.33 3.24
N GLY A 311 0.53 -14.16 2.28
CA GLY A 311 0.36 -13.90 0.85
C GLY A 311 -0.97 -14.40 0.30
N ILE A 312 -1.18 -14.18 -1.00
CA ILE A 312 -2.43 -14.51 -1.70
C ILE A 312 -2.84 -15.99 -1.60
N GLY A 313 -1.89 -16.91 -1.43
CA GLY A 313 -2.18 -18.33 -1.25
C GLY A 313 -2.99 -18.63 0.03
N ALA A 314 -2.73 -17.91 1.11
CA ALA A 314 -3.51 -18.04 2.34
C ALA A 314 -4.91 -17.43 2.18
N ALA A 315 -5.04 -16.33 1.41
CA ALA A 315 -6.34 -15.78 1.05
C ALA A 315 -7.17 -16.79 0.23
N ILE A 316 -6.56 -17.43 -0.78
CA ILE A 316 -7.20 -18.48 -1.59
C ILE A 316 -7.66 -19.64 -0.69
N THR A 317 -6.82 -20.06 0.25
CA THR A 317 -7.14 -21.14 1.19
C THR A 317 -8.32 -20.76 2.09
N GLY A 318 -8.29 -19.58 2.72
CA GLY A 318 -9.38 -19.10 3.58
C GLY A 318 -10.70 -18.93 2.81
N LEU A 319 -10.66 -18.51 1.55
CA LEU A 319 -11.84 -18.43 0.70
C LEU A 319 -12.38 -19.80 0.29
N ALA A 320 -11.52 -20.80 0.07
CA ALA A 320 -11.96 -22.17 -0.15
C ALA A 320 -12.61 -22.77 1.10
N GLU A 321 -12.06 -22.51 2.29
CA GLU A 321 -12.65 -22.93 3.58
C GLU A 321 -14.01 -22.27 3.84
N ALA A 322 -14.16 -20.99 3.42
CA ALA A 322 -15.43 -20.28 3.44
C ALA A 322 -16.43 -20.76 2.36
N GLY A 323 -16.03 -21.69 1.50
CA GLY A 323 -16.85 -22.21 0.39
C GLY A 323 -17.04 -21.24 -0.77
N VAL A 324 -16.25 -20.15 -0.82
CA VAL A 324 -16.30 -19.12 -1.87
C VAL A 324 -15.52 -19.53 -3.11
N LEU A 325 -14.33 -20.12 -2.92
CA LEU A 325 -13.54 -20.70 -4.01
C LEU A 325 -13.69 -22.22 -4.02
N ALA A 326 -13.52 -22.80 -5.21
CA ALA A 326 -13.29 -24.23 -5.28
C ALA A 326 -12.00 -24.54 -4.48
N PRO A 327 -11.99 -25.61 -3.66
CA PRO A 327 -10.75 -26.08 -3.09
C PRO A 327 -9.76 -26.30 -4.23
N ALA A 328 -8.52 -25.80 -4.09
CA ALA A 328 -7.49 -26.02 -5.10
C ALA A 328 -7.49 -27.51 -5.47
N GLU A 329 -7.77 -27.81 -6.75
CA GLU A 329 -7.55 -29.17 -7.24
C GLU A 329 -6.07 -29.42 -7.07
N VAL A 330 -5.75 -30.44 -6.27
CA VAL A 330 -4.36 -30.82 -6.10
C VAL A 330 -3.86 -31.23 -7.47
N ASP A 331 -2.81 -30.57 -7.94
CA ASP A 331 -2.20 -30.86 -9.23
C ASP A 331 -2.00 -32.38 -9.35
N ASP A 332 -2.42 -32.94 -10.48
CA ASP A 332 -2.25 -34.34 -10.84
C ASP A 332 -0.77 -34.78 -10.70
N VAL A 333 0.16 -33.82 -10.79
CA VAL A 333 1.59 -34.01 -10.47
C VAL A 333 1.83 -34.25 -8.98
N LEU A 334 1.27 -33.44 -8.08
CA LEU A 334 1.45 -33.61 -6.63
C LEU A 334 0.86 -34.93 -6.14
N HIS A 335 -0.28 -35.33 -6.69
CA HIS A 335 -0.87 -36.64 -6.42
C HIS A 335 0.06 -37.77 -6.85
N ARG A 336 0.55 -37.73 -8.10
CA ARG A 336 1.50 -38.75 -8.60
C ARG A 336 2.82 -38.78 -7.85
N VAL A 337 3.30 -37.63 -7.35
CA VAL A 337 4.59 -37.53 -6.67
C VAL A 337 4.50 -37.98 -5.21
N PHE A 338 3.49 -37.51 -4.47
CA PHE A 338 3.42 -37.75 -3.03
C PHE A 338 2.61 -38.99 -2.66
N ALA A 339 1.68 -39.42 -3.51
CA ALA A 339 0.72 -40.45 -3.14
C ALA A 339 0.06 -41.13 -4.36
N PRO A 340 0.85 -41.70 -5.30
CA PRO A 340 0.32 -42.28 -6.53
C PRO A 340 -0.64 -43.46 -6.30
N ASP A 341 -0.50 -44.15 -5.16
CA ASP A 341 -1.29 -45.35 -4.81
C ASP A 341 -2.62 -45.01 -4.11
N LEU A 342 -2.82 -43.75 -3.72
CA LEU A 342 -4.10 -43.27 -3.19
C LEU A 342 -4.99 -42.88 -4.37
N ASP A 343 -6.31 -43.10 -4.27
CA ASP A 343 -7.19 -42.49 -5.24
C ASP A 343 -7.18 -40.96 -5.09
N VAL A 344 -7.36 -40.24 -6.21
CA VAL A 344 -7.28 -38.78 -6.27
C VAL A 344 -8.22 -38.13 -5.23
N VAL A 345 -9.40 -38.69 -4.99
CA VAL A 345 -10.38 -38.12 -4.06
C VAL A 345 -9.91 -38.25 -2.60
N THR A 346 -9.36 -39.41 -2.23
CA THR A 346 -8.81 -39.64 -0.89
C THR A 346 -7.53 -38.84 -0.67
N PHE A 347 -6.65 -38.75 -1.66
CA PHE A 347 -5.46 -37.90 -1.58
C PHE A 347 -5.83 -36.43 -1.46
N GLN A 348 -6.77 -35.93 -2.27
CA GLN A 348 -7.27 -34.56 -2.14
C GLN A 348 -7.82 -34.30 -0.73
N ARG A 349 -8.55 -35.24 -0.14
CA ARG A 349 -9.04 -35.11 1.25
C ARG A 349 -7.89 -35.03 2.26
N ALA A 350 -6.88 -35.90 2.14
CA ALA A 350 -5.73 -35.92 3.03
C ALA A 350 -4.85 -34.67 2.86
N TRP A 351 -4.64 -34.23 1.63
CA TRP A 351 -3.90 -33.03 1.27
C TRP A 351 -4.62 -31.76 1.73
N ARG A 352 -5.96 -31.71 1.65
CA ARG A 352 -6.74 -30.61 2.25
C ARG A 352 -6.51 -30.50 3.76
N ALA A 353 -6.41 -31.62 4.47
CA ALA A 353 -6.21 -31.61 5.91
C ALA A 353 -4.75 -31.33 6.34
N ASN A 354 -3.76 -31.55 5.46
CA ASN A 354 -2.35 -31.58 5.86
C ASN A 354 -1.38 -30.84 4.92
N GLY A 355 -1.83 -30.38 3.76
CA GLY A 355 -0.97 -29.93 2.65
C GLY A 355 -0.11 -28.72 3.02
N ALA A 356 -0.68 -27.72 3.70
CA ALA A 356 0.09 -26.57 4.19
C ALA A 356 1.22 -27.00 5.14
N ARG A 357 0.91 -27.90 6.09
CA ARG A 357 1.91 -28.46 7.02
C ARG A 357 2.99 -29.26 6.30
N ILE A 358 2.62 -30.01 5.25
CA ILE A 358 3.56 -30.80 4.43
C ILE A 358 4.47 -29.88 3.62
N ILE A 359 3.92 -28.84 2.98
CA ILE A 359 4.69 -27.84 2.23
C ILE A 359 5.69 -27.13 3.14
N ASP A 360 5.27 -26.69 4.33
CA ASP A 360 6.17 -26.07 5.29
C ASP A 360 7.27 -27.02 5.76
N LEU A 361 6.97 -28.31 5.92
CA LEU A 361 7.95 -29.32 6.29
C LEU A 361 8.98 -29.52 5.18
N ILE A 362 8.53 -29.66 3.92
CA ILE A 362 9.42 -29.74 2.76
C ILE A 362 10.28 -28.48 2.63
N ARG A 363 9.69 -27.29 2.83
CA ARG A 363 10.42 -26.02 2.76
C ARG A 363 11.52 -25.97 3.83
N ARG A 364 11.22 -26.34 5.08
CA ARG A 364 12.22 -26.41 6.16
C ARG A 364 13.36 -27.34 5.82
N GLU A 365 13.06 -28.56 5.39
CA GLU A 365 14.08 -29.55 4.99
C GLU A 365 14.96 -29.05 3.83
N LEU A 366 14.38 -28.40 2.83
CA LEU A 366 15.15 -27.85 1.70
C LEU A 366 16.03 -26.65 2.10
N VAL A 367 15.57 -25.82 3.04
CA VAL A 367 16.37 -24.73 3.61
C VAL A 367 17.52 -25.28 4.46
N ASP A 368 17.28 -26.33 5.24
CA ASP A 368 18.33 -27.00 6.03
C ASP A 368 19.40 -27.66 5.14
N VAL A 369 19.00 -28.22 3.98
CA VAL A 369 19.93 -28.74 2.96
C VAL A 369 20.71 -27.61 2.27
N ALA A 370 20.08 -26.45 2.03
CA ALA A 370 20.75 -25.27 1.48
C ALA A 370 21.76 -24.67 2.48
N GLY A 371 21.44 -24.68 3.77
CA GLY A 371 22.34 -24.25 4.85
C GLY A 371 23.53 -25.19 5.06
N THR A 372 23.33 -26.49 4.92
CA THR A 372 24.42 -27.50 5.02
C THR A 372 25.32 -27.55 3.78
N THR A 373 24.80 -27.24 2.58
CA THR A 373 25.62 -27.15 1.36
C THR A 373 26.47 -25.87 1.31
N ALA A 374 26.04 -24.78 1.94
CA ALA A 374 26.84 -23.56 2.09
C ALA A 374 28.04 -23.74 3.06
N ALA A 375 27.91 -24.62 4.06
CA ALA A 375 28.96 -24.89 5.05
C ALA A 375 30.02 -25.94 4.58
N GLY A 376 29.81 -26.58 3.43
CA GLY A 376 30.64 -27.70 2.95
C GLY A 376 31.40 -27.45 1.64
N ALA A 377 31.42 -26.23 1.09
CA ALA A 377 32.05 -25.97 -0.20
C ALA A 377 33.59 -25.88 -0.09
N VAL A 378 34.26 -27.01 -0.34
CA VAL A 378 35.69 -27.06 -0.74
C VAL A 378 35.81 -26.38 -2.12
N PRO A 379 36.80 -25.48 -2.36
CA PRO A 379 36.91 -24.81 -3.65
C PRO A 379 37.28 -25.82 -4.74
N LEU A 380 36.34 -26.09 -5.65
CA LEU A 380 36.59 -26.84 -6.87
C LEU A 380 37.39 -25.96 -7.84
N VAL A 381 38.70 -26.24 -7.89
CA VAL A 381 39.57 -25.85 -9.00
C VAL A 381 39.09 -26.53 -10.28
N GLY A 382 38.78 -25.73 -11.30
CA GLY A 382 38.73 -26.14 -12.71
C GLY A 382 37.47 -26.89 -13.16
N ALA A 383 36.40 -26.17 -13.48
CA ALA A 383 35.35 -26.69 -14.35
C ALA A 383 35.67 -26.33 -15.81
N ALA A 384 36.10 -27.35 -16.56
CA ALA A 384 36.16 -27.30 -18.01
C ALA A 384 34.78 -27.01 -18.60
N ALA A 385 34.76 -26.14 -19.62
CA ALA A 385 33.57 -25.75 -20.35
C ALA A 385 32.80 -26.96 -20.90
N SER A 386 31.48 -26.95 -20.70
CA SER A 386 30.52 -27.78 -21.43
C SER A 386 29.59 -26.87 -22.25
N PRO A 387 29.02 -27.37 -23.35
CA PRO A 387 28.90 -26.64 -24.60
C PRO A 387 27.73 -25.66 -24.63
N SER A 388 27.96 -24.53 -25.28
CA SER A 388 26.94 -23.54 -25.62
C SER A 388 25.97 -24.13 -26.65
N PHE A 389 24.69 -24.17 -26.30
CA PHE A 389 23.62 -24.31 -27.29
C PHE A 389 23.43 -22.94 -27.95
N ALA A 390 23.79 -22.86 -29.23
CA ALA A 390 23.61 -21.67 -30.05
C ALA A 390 22.12 -21.41 -30.31
N SER A 391 21.60 -20.29 -29.81
CA SER A 391 20.35 -19.71 -30.30
C SER A 391 20.54 -19.13 -31.71
N PRO A 392 19.57 -19.26 -32.63
CA PRO A 392 19.69 -18.71 -33.97
C PRO A 392 19.71 -17.18 -33.94
N ALA A 393 20.59 -16.60 -34.76
CA ALA A 393 20.81 -15.17 -34.89
C ALA A 393 19.56 -14.45 -35.41
N ILE A 394 19.14 -13.40 -34.69
CA ILE A 394 18.19 -12.40 -35.19
C ILE A 394 18.96 -11.47 -36.14
N VAL A 395 18.51 -11.41 -37.39
CA VAL A 395 19.04 -10.51 -38.42
C VAL A 395 18.50 -9.09 -38.16
N PRO A 396 19.33 -8.04 -38.07
CA PRO A 396 18.84 -6.67 -37.96
C PRO A 396 18.31 -6.16 -39.31
N ALA A 397 17.16 -5.50 -39.28
CA ALA A 397 16.59 -4.81 -40.44
C ALA A 397 17.39 -3.51 -40.77
N PRO A 398 17.49 -3.12 -42.06
CA PRO A 398 18.29 -1.97 -42.48
C PRO A 398 17.64 -0.62 -42.13
N PRO A 399 18.43 0.48 -42.05
CA PRO A 399 17.95 1.80 -41.65
C PRO A 399 17.15 2.49 -42.75
N VAL A 400 16.09 3.21 -42.37
CA VAL A 400 15.35 4.11 -43.26
C VAL A 400 15.91 5.53 -43.09
N SER A 401 16.43 6.09 -44.17
CA SER A 401 17.07 7.40 -44.23
C SER A 401 16.10 8.56 -43.99
N ALA A 402 16.58 9.55 -43.23
CA ALA A 402 15.98 10.86 -43.05
C ALA A 402 15.96 11.68 -44.37
N LEU A 403 14.87 12.40 -44.60
CA LEU A 403 14.79 13.47 -45.60
C LEU A 403 14.72 14.82 -44.91
N ALA A 404 15.58 15.71 -45.39
CA ALA A 404 15.96 16.99 -44.82
C ALA A 404 14.97 18.13 -45.10
N ALA A 405 15.15 19.17 -44.31
CA ALA A 405 14.51 20.49 -44.34
C ALA A 405 14.49 21.15 -45.73
N VAL A 406 13.43 21.94 -45.96
CA VAL A 406 13.32 22.91 -47.06
C VAL A 406 12.90 24.26 -46.49
N ALA A 407 13.73 25.28 -46.74
CA ALA A 407 13.42 26.70 -46.78
C ALA A 407 14.48 27.36 -47.70
N PRO A 408 14.32 28.59 -48.25
CA PRO A 408 13.17 29.50 -48.26
C PRO A 408 12.80 29.98 -49.69
N VAL A 409 11.75 30.81 -49.82
CA VAL A 409 11.50 31.65 -51.02
C VAL A 409 11.31 33.11 -50.59
N THR A 410 12.05 33.99 -51.25
CA THR A 410 12.01 35.46 -51.15
C THR A 410 11.06 36.07 -52.18
N GLY A 411 10.46 37.23 -51.84
CA GLY A 411 9.66 38.01 -52.80
C GLY A 411 8.94 39.26 -52.26
N GLY A 412 9.71 40.29 -51.87
CA GLY A 412 9.53 41.73 -52.18
C GLY A 412 8.24 42.52 -51.82
N GLY A 413 8.43 43.66 -51.14
CA GLY A 413 7.67 44.89 -51.43
C GLY A 413 7.45 45.91 -50.30
N VAL A 414 8.38 46.89 -50.15
CA VAL A 414 8.25 48.38 -49.93
C VAL A 414 7.26 48.93 -48.85
N THR A 415 7.47 49.99 -48.04
CA THR A 415 8.31 51.22 -48.01
C THR A 415 8.43 51.79 -46.56
N ALA A 416 9.61 52.32 -46.23
CA ALA A 416 9.99 53.61 -45.60
C ALA A 416 9.23 54.25 -44.41
N GLY A 417 10.00 54.77 -43.43
CA GLY A 417 9.61 55.87 -42.54
C GLY A 417 10.44 56.01 -41.25
N ASP A 418 11.49 56.83 -41.29
CA ASP A 418 12.37 57.25 -40.18
C ASP A 418 11.64 57.92 -39.00
N ALA A 419 12.22 57.85 -37.79
CA ALA A 419 12.78 59.02 -37.07
C ALA A 419 12.92 58.81 -35.52
N ASN A 420 14.18 58.91 -35.07
CA ASN A 420 14.72 59.60 -33.88
C ASN A 420 13.97 59.68 -32.54
N GLY A 421 14.71 59.37 -31.46
CA GLY A 421 14.55 60.08 -30.18
C GLY A 421 15.05 59.38 -28.90
N ARG A 422 16.37 59.38 -28.65
CA ARG A 422 16.96 59.42 -27.28
C ARG A 422 17.03 60.91 -26.83
N PRO A 423 17.42 61.32 -25.59
CA PRO A 423 18.00 60.58 -24.44
C PRO A 423 17.38 60.98 -23.07
N THR A 424 17.70 60.37 -21.92
CA THR A 424 18.84 60.75 -21.06
C THR A 424 18.91 59.89 -19.80
N ALA A 425 20.14 59.64 -19.37
CA ALA A 425 20.52 59.02 -18.11
C ALA A 425 20.87 60.10 -17.08
N VAL A 426 20.78 59.79 -15.79
CA VAL A 426 21.68 60.32 -14.75
C VAL A 426 22.11 59.18 -13.83
N SER A 427 23.41 59.14 -13.60
CA SER A 427 24.21 58.22 -12.79
C SER A 427 24.55 58.83 -11.43
N GLY A 428 24.95 57.98 -10.47
CA GLY A 428 25.70 58.34 -9.26
C GLY A 428 25.67 57.20 -8.24
N ALA A 429 26.58 56.22 -8.33
CA ALA A 429 27.84 56.10 -7.57
C ALA A 429 27.62 55.68 -6.09
N ALA A 430 27.88 54.43 -5.70
CA ALA A 430 29.17 53.70 -5.50
C ALA A 430 29.76 53.87 -4.09
N ALA A 431 29.96 52.73 -3.40
CA ALA A 431 31.01 52.38 -2.42
C ALA A 431 30.58 51.07 -1.72
N ASP A 432 31.14 49.93 -2.09
CA ASP A 432 32.35 49.28 -1.51
C ASP A 432 32.04 48.39 -0.31
N GLY A 433 32.44 47.12 -0.40
CA GLY A 433 32.26 46.16 0.69
C GLY A 433 32.56 44.69 0.37
N SER A 434 33.78 44.41 -0.13
CA SER A 434 34.58 43.22 0.20
C SER A 434 33.92 41.83 0.15
N ALA A 435 34.17 41.11 -0.95
CA ALA A 435 34.17 39.65 -0.98
C ALA A 435 35.33 39.08 -0.14
N SER A 436 35.05 38.08 0.70
CA SER A 436 36.07 37.20 1.25
C SER A 436 35.64 35.76 1.05
N ALA A 437 36.53 34.99 0.42
CA ALA A 437 36.35 33.61 0.07
C ALA A 437 37.26 32.72 0.95
N VAL A 438 36.75 31.52 1.22
CA VAL A 438 37.43 30.26 1.55
C VAL A 438 38.14 30.13 2.91
N SER A 439 37.58 29.28 3.76
CA SER A 439 38.39 28.29 4.52
C SER A 439 37.58 27.02 4.73
N ALA A 440 38.02 25.95 4.07
CA ALA A 440 37.53 24.59 4.23
C ALA A 440 38.27 23.91 5.38
N ALA A 441 37.53 23.23 6.26
CA ALA A 441 38.04 22.26 7.22
C ALA A 441 37.42 20.88 6.91
N PRO A 442 38.16 19.78 7.14
CA PRO A 442 38.02 18.56 6.36
C PRO A 442 36.83 17.72 6.79
N ALA A 443 36.09 17.22 5.80
CA ALA A 443 35.16 16.12 5.97
C ALA A 443 35.98 14.85 6.26
N ALA A 444 35.74 14.25 7.43
CA ALA A 444 36.19 12.91 7.73
C ALA A 444 35.42 11.93 6.85
N GLU A 445 36.17 11.28 5.97
CA GLU A 445 35.78 10.17 5.12
C GLU A 445 35.28 9.01 6.01
N THR A 446 33.98 8.74 5.99
CA THR A 446 33.44 7.47 6.51
C THR A 446 33.23 6.53 5.34
N ALA A 447 34.15 5.57 5.24
CA ALA A 447 34.15 4.47 4.29
C ALA A 447 32.85 3.64 4.40
N PRO A 448 32.43 2.96 3.30
CA PRO A 448 31.17 2.25 3.22
C PRO A 448 31.15 1.05 4.19
N ALA A 449 30.11 1.00 5.02
CA ALA A 449 29.89 -0.13 5.93
C ALA A 449 29.55 -1.39 5.13
N ALA A 450 30.34 -2.43 5.38
CA ALA A 450 30.23 -3.74 4.80
C ALA A 450 28.94 -4.47 5.21
N ALA A 451 28.41 -5.26 4.28
CA ALA A 451 27.37 -6.24 4.52
C ALA A 451 27.84 -7.29 5.56
N GLY A 452 26.96 -7.62 6.52
CA GLY A 452 27.06 -8.84 7.33
C GLY A 452 27.52 -8.71 8.79
N SER A 453 27.14 -7.67 9.54
CA SER A 453 27.34 -7.66 11.00
C SER A 453 26.01 -7.68 11.75
N THR A 454 25.91 -8.56 12.75
CA THR A 454 24.79 -8.64 13.72
C THR A 454 24.50 -7.24 14.28
N PRO A 455 23.24 -6.78 14.34
CA PRO A 455 22.91 -5.44 14.83
C PRO A 455 23.45 -5.25 16.26
N SER A 456 24.07 -4.09 16.51
CA SER A 456 24.59 -3.77 17.84
C SER A 456 23.46 -3.80 18.89
N ARG A 457 23.75 -4.18 20.14
CA ARG A 457 22.73 -4.26 21.22
C ARG A 457 21.89 -2.99 21.36
N SER A 458 22.53 -1.82 21.24
CA SER A 458 21.85 -0.52 21.29
C SER A 458 20.93 -0.28 20.09
N GLN A 459 21.24 -0.86 18.93
CA GLN A 459 20.40 -0.80 17.75
C GLN A 459 19.21 -1.76 17.87
N LEU A 460 19.44 -2.99 18.36
CA LEU A 460 18.38 -3.93 18.69
C LEU A 460 17.40 -3.37 19.72
N LEU A 461 17.89 -2.74 20.78
CA LEU A 461 17.02 -2.12 21.78
C LEU A 461 16.14 -1.02 21.17
N ARG A 462 16.67 -0.17 20.29
CA ARG A 462 15.85 0.85 19.60
C ARG A 462 14.78 0.22 18.71
N GLU A 463 15.13 -0.81 17.96
CA GLU A 463 14.21 -1.52 17.08
C GLU A 463 13.12 -2.25 17.88
N LEU A 464 13.49 -2.93 18.96
CA LEU A 464 12.55 -3.60 19.88
C LEU A 464 11.65 -2.59 20.59
N THR A 465 12.18 -1.47 21.07
CA THR A 465 11.38 -0.40 21.68
C THR A 465 10.36 0.14 20.70
N SER A 466 10.73 0.44 19.45
CA SER A 466 9.78 0.87 18.43
C SER A 466 8.72 -0.19 18.16
N PHE A 467 9.15 -1.45 18.00
CA PHE A 467 8.26 -2.56 17.70
C PHE A 467 7.24 -2.84 18.82
N TYR A 468 7.68 -2.89 20.07
CA TYR A 468 6.80 -3.12 21.22
C TYR A 468 5.90 -1.91 21.51
N ALA A 469 6.41 -0.69 21.34
CA ALA A 469 5.62 0.53 21.44
C ALA A 469 4.47 0.54 20.42
N ASP A 470 4.77 0.23 19.15
CA ASP A 470 3.78 0.17 18.09
C ASP A 470 2.77 -0.96 18.31
N ALA A 471 3.24 -2.13 18.74
CA ALA A 471 2.39 -3.31 18.87
C ALA A 471 1.51 -3.32 20.13
N LEU A 472 1.93 -2.60 21.18
CA LEU A 472 1.19 -2.46 22.45
C LEU A 472 0.49 -1.09 22.57
N GLU A 473 0.69 -0.21 21.60
CA GLU A 473 0.15 1.16 21.58
C GLU A 473 0.59 2.02 22.79
N TYR A 474 1.79 1.79 23.31
CA TYR A 474 2.42 2.62 24.35
C TYR A 474 3.46 3.56 23.71
N PRO A 475 3.69 4.76 24.28
CA PRO A 475 4.81 5.62 23.86
C PRO A 475 6.15 4.90 24.01
N SER A 476 7.11 5.16 23.10
CA SER A 476 8.43 4.52 23.15
C SER A 476 9.22 4.90 24.41
N GLU A 477 8.90 6.04 25.03
CA GLU A 477 9.49 6.53 26.28
C GLU A 477 9.08 5.69 27.50
N VAL A 478 8.04 4.87 27.37
CA VAL A 478 7.57 3.96 28.43
C VAL A 478 8.41 2.68 28.49
N PHE A 479 9.19 2.38 27.44
CA PHE A 479 10.03 1.19 27.36
C PHE A 479 11.50 1.54 27.57
N ASP A 480 12.02 1.15 28.73
CA ASP A 480 13.46 1.02 28.97
C ASP A 480 13.90 -0.45 28.88
N GLU A 481 15.21 -0.72 28.90
CA GLU A 481 15.72 -2.09 28.80
C GLU A 481 15.30 -2.99 29.97
N ASP A 482 15.01 -2.38 31.12
CA ASP A 482 14.64 -3.05 32.36
C ASP A 482 13.13 -3.02 32.66
N THR A 483 12.32 -2.33 31.84
CA THR A 483 10.87 -2.24 32.04
C THR A 483 10.23 -3.61 31.96
N ASP A 484 9.50 -3.98 33.03
CA ASP A 484 8.79 -5.25 33.11
C ASP A 484 7.45 -5.19 32.34
N LEU A 485 7.38 -5.92 31.24
CA LEU A 485 6.22 -5.93 30.35
C LEU A 485 4.94 -6.39 31.06
N GLU A 486 5.02 -7.30 32.04
CA GLU A 486 3.85 -7.79 32.77
C GLU A 486 3.55 -6.91 33.98
N ALA A 487 4.56 -6.68 34.84
CA ALA A 487 4.35 -6.06 36.13
C ALA A 487 4.14 -4.54 36.05
N GLU A 488 4.76 -3.88 35.07
CA GLU A 488 4.69 -2.41 34.93
C GLU A 488 3.76 -1.97 33.81
N LEU A 489 3.70 -2.73 32.70
CA LEU A 489 2.87 -2.39 31.54
C LEU A 489 1.59 -3.21 31.43
N GLY A 490 1.39 -4.22 32.29
CA GLY A 490 0.17 -5.03 32.30
C GLY A 490 -0.02 -5.87 31.04
N VAL A 491 1.05 -6.16 30.30
CA VAL A 491 1.00 -6.97 29.08
C VAL A 491 0.85 -8.44 29.47
N ASP A 492 -0.29 -9.03 29.10
CA ASP A 492 -0.57 -10.42 29.42
C ASP A 492 0.40 -11.41 28.73
N SER A 493 0.50 -12.61 29.30
CA SER A 493 1.42 -13.66 28.83
C SER A 493 1.10 -14.16 27.41
N VAL A 494 -0.14 -14.05 26.93
CA VAL A 494 -0.51 -14.42 25.56
C VAL A 494 0.07 -13.42 24.58
N LYS A 495 -0.05 -12.12 24.88
CA LYS A 495 0.47 -11.05 24.07
C LYS A 495 2.00 -11.01 24.07
N GLN A 496 2.64 -11.27 25.20
CA GLN A 496 4.10 -11.45 25.24
C GLN A 496 4.55 -12.64 24.39
N THR A 497 3.84 -13.76 24.44
CA THR A 497 4.15 -14.96 23.63
C THR A 497 4.03 -14.68 22.13
N GLU A 498 3.03 -13.88 21.72
CA GLU A 498 2.79 -13.43 20.35
C GLU A 498 3.92 -12.49 19.88
N LEU A 499 4.22 -11.43 20.66
CA LEU A 499 5.23 -10.43 20.32
C LEU A 499 6.63 -11.03 20.26
N LEU A 500 6.98 -11.90 21.21
CA LEU A 500 8.25 -12.62 21.19
C LEU A 500 8.34 -13.58 20.00
N GLY A 501 7.22 -14.16 19.56
CA GLY A 501 7.15 -14.96 18.33
C GLY A 501 7.41 -14.13 17.07
N ARG A 502 6.88 -12.91 17.00
CA ARG A 502 7.10 -11.96 15.90
C ARG A 502 8.56 -11.49 15.85
N VAL A 503 9.14 -11.16 17.00
CA VAL A 503 10.57 -10.85 17.13
C VAL A 503 11.43 -12.05 16.70
N GLY A 504 11.05 -13.26 17.12
CA GLY A 504 11.72 -14.48 16.70
C GLY A 504 11.73 -14.70 15.20
N ALA A 505 10.61 -14.43 14.52
CA ALA A 505 10.52 -14.51 13.06
C ALA A 505 11.33 -13.42 12.36
N GLN A 506 11.38 -12.20 12.91
CA GLN A 506 12.12 -11.07 12.35
C GLN A 506 13.64 -11.25 12.44
N TYR A 507 14.15 -11.80 13.54
CA TYR A 507 15.58 -11.97 13.78
C TYR A 507 16.07 -13.42 13.59
N GLY A 508 15.22 -14.33 13.09
CA GLY A 508 15.61 -15.70 12.78
C GLY A 508 15.93 -16.57 13.99
N LEU A 509 15.28 -16.33 15.13
CA LEU A 509 15.50 -17.14 16.34
C LEU A 509 15.04 -18.59 16.13
N PRO A 510 15.77 -19.57 16.69
CA PRO A 510 15.38 -20.97 16.59
C PRO A 510 14.02 -21.25 17.22
N PRO A 511 13.33 -22.33 16.81
CA PRO A 511 12.06 -22.73 17.41
C PRO A 511 12.20 -22.88 18.93
N ARG A 512 11.29 -22.25 19.68
CA ARG A 512 11.30 -22.25 21.15
C ARG A 512 11.29 -23.69 21.69
N PRO A 513 12.26 -24.08 22.54
CA PRO A 513 12.28 -25.41 23.16
C PRO A 513 11.09 -25.60 24.11
N ALA A 514 10.74 -26.85 24.42
CA ALA A 514 9.52 -27.19 25.16
C ALA A 514 9.49 -26.66 26.61
N ASP A 515 10.65 -26.29 27.16
CA ASP A 515 10.84 -25.70 28.49
C ASP A 515 11.01 -24.17 28.46
N PHE A 516 10.84 -23.51 27.30
CA PHE A 516 10.98 -22.06 27.16
C PHE A 516 9.92 -21.31 27.98
N LYS A 517 10.38 -20.52 28.95
CA LYS A 517 9.51 -19.67 29.79
C LYS A 517 9.53 -18.24 29.29
N VAL A 518 8.36 -17.78 28.85
CA VAL A 518 8.16 -16.39 28.40
C VAL A 518 8.43 -15.40 29.53
N GLY A 519 8.08 -15.75 30.78
CA GLY A 519 8.36 -14.91 31.96
C GLY A 519 9.84 -14.69 32.26
N ASP A 520 10.75 -15.51 31.72
CA ASP A 520 12.20 -15.26 31.88
C ASP A 520 12.67 -14.12 30.96
N HIS A 521 11.87 -13.73 29.96
CA HIS A 521 12.14 -12.72 28.93
C HIS A 521 11.14 -11.55 28.99
N ASN A 522 10.83 -11.11 30.21
CA ASN A 522 9.81 -10.11 30.50
C ASN A 522 10.27 -8.65 30.33
N THR A 523 11.49 -8.39 29.85
CA THR A 523 12.00 -7.03 29.55
C THR A 523 12.63 -6.97 28.16
N LEU A 524 12.68 -5.77 27.55
CA LEU A 524 13.30 -5.60 26.23
C LEU A 524 14.80 -5.90 26.24
N GLY A 525 15.49 -5.64 27.36
CA GLY A 525 16.89 -6.02 27.56
C GLY A 525 17.12 -7.52 27.44
N ARG A 526 16.29 -8.34 28.09
CA ARG A 526 16.40 -9.80 28.03
C ARG A 526 16.02 -10.36 26.67
N ILE A 527 15.09 -9.73 25.97
CA ILE A 527 14.72 -10.09 24.59
C ILE A 527 15.87 -9.74 23.64
N ALA A 528 16.52 -8.59 23.81
CA ALA A 528 17.71 -8.22 23.04
C ALA A 528 18.85 -9.20 23.29
N ASP A 529 19.08 -9.60 24.54
CA ASP A 529 20.12 -10.56 24.90
C ASP A 529 19.83 -11.97 24.32
N LEU A 530 18.55 -12.37 24.27
CA LEU A 530 18.12 -13.60 23.58
C LEU A 530 18.46 -13.56 22.08
N ILE A 531 18.29 -12.40 21.43
CA ILE A 531 18.61 -12.23 20.00
C ILE A 531 20.11 -12.24 19.75
N ILE A 532 20.90 -11.67 20.65
CA ILE A 532 22.36 -11.62 20.54
C ILE A 532 22.98 -12.99 20.82
N ALA A 533 22.34 -13.81 21.65
CA ALA A 533 22.80 -15.14 22.00
C ALA A 533 22.46 -16.23 20.97
N ALA A 534 21.52 -15.95 20.05
CA ALA A 534 21.13 -16.82 18.95
C ALA A 534 22.03 -16.63 17.73
#